data_AF-A0AAN4Z3H7-F1
#
_entry.id   AF-A0AAN4Z3H7-F1
#
_cell.length_a   1.000
_cell.length_b   1.000
_cell.length_c   1.000
_cell.angle_alpha   90.00
_cell.angle_beta   90.00
_cell.angle_gamma   90.00
#
_symmetry.space_group_name_H-M   'P 1'
#
loop_
_entity.id
_entity.type
_entity.pdbx_description
1 polymer ?
#
loop_
_entity_poly.entity_id
_entity_poly.type
_entity_poly.pdbx_seq_one_letter_code
_entity_poly.pdbx_strand_id
1 'polypeptide(L)'
;MGKNGKRSCKGDLCFIIRTNNSEGSEFERGCITNNEELYPNLFKIGYFEHSGKDHIICLSNRCNKDWEEAEKSVIIKEPACATTPSPTTTTTNPSEIIKDYFRRRWNSLVYGWTNEFNDVM
;
A
#
# COMPACT_ATOMS: atom_id res chain seq x y z
N MET A 1 5.80 25.29 -23.68
CA MET A 1 4.79 24.42 -23.04
C MET A 1 3.86 23.88 -24.13
N GLY A 2 3.83 22.57 -24.33
CA GLY A 2 3.31 21.95 -25.56
C GLY A 2 1.79 21.89 -25.64
N LYS A 3 1.18 22.85 -26.33
CA LYS A 3 -0.17 22.76 -26.90
C LYS A 3 -0.19 21.68 -28.01
N ASN A 4 -1.13 20.75 -27.95
CA ASN A 4 -1.61 19.89 -29.05
C ASN A 4 -0.58 18.99 -29.78
N GLY A 5 0.04 18.05 -29.07
CA GLY A 5 0.78 16.95 -29.71
C GLY A 5 0.24 15.60 -29.27
N LYS A 6 -0.07 14.71 -30.23
CA LYS A 6 -0.14 13.25 -30.02
C LYS A 6 1.25 12.74 -29.62
N ARG A 7 1.76 13.15 -28.46
CA ARG A 7 3.05 12.71 -27.95
C ARG A 7 2.82 11.31 -27.38
N SER A 8 3.21 10.29 -28.15
CA SER A 8 3.49 8.98 -27.59
C SER A 8 4.64 9.17 -26.60
N CYS A 9 4.41 8.89 -25.33
CA CYS A 9 5.47 8.92 -24.34
C CYS A 9 6.52 7.85 -24.63
N LYS A 10 7.78 8.21 -24.39
CA LYS A 10 8.90 7.28 -24.23
C LYS A 10 9.27 7.26 -22.74
N GLY A 11 8.40 6.70 -21.90
CA GLY A 11 8.63 6.53 -20.47
C GLY A 11 7.94 5.27 -19.99
N ASP A 12 8.46 4.68 -18.92
CA ASP A 12 7.99 3.39 -18.40
C ASP A 12 6.68 3.51 -17.63
N LEU A 13 6.39 4.71 -17.10
CA LEU A 13 5.22 5.00 -16.28
C LEU A 13 4.51 6.27 -16.76
N CYS A 14 3.19 6.28 -16.67
CA CYS A 14 2.35 7.46 -16.88
C CYS A 14 1.94 8.06 -15.52
N PHE A 15 1.86 9.40 -15.45
CA PHE A 15 1.35 10.07 -14.27
C PHE A 15 0.26 11.11 -14.59
N ILE A 16 -0.63 11.32 -13.63
CA ILE A 16 -1.52 12.47 -13.55
C ILE A 16 -1.56 13.01 -12.12
N ILE A 17 -1.51 14.34 -11.99
CA ILE A 17 -1.55 15.06 -10.73
C ILE A 17 -2.77 15.97 -10.77
N ARG A 18 -3.58 15.93 -9.71
CA ARG A 18 -4.71 16.85 -9.49
C ARG A 18 -4.36 17.80 -8.36
N THR A 19 -4.40 19.10 -8.66
CA THR A 19 -4.29 20.17 -7.67
C THR A 19 -5.66 20.82 -7.51
N ASN A 20 -6.20 20.78 -6.30
CA ASN A 20 -7.48 21.43 -6.00
C ASN A 20 -7.22 22.84 -5.48
N ASN A 21 -7.89 23.83 -6.06
CA ASN A 21 -7.87 25.22 -5.61
C ASN A 21 -9.30 25.74 -5.45
N SER A 22 -9.46 27.00 -5.03
CA SER A 22 -10.78 27.61 -4.85
C SER A 22 -11.59 27.78 -6.15
N GLU A 23 -10.93 27.71 -7.31
CA GLU A 23 -11.53 27.93 -8.63
C GLU A 23 -11.84 26.61 -9.37
N GLY A 24 -11.34 25.47 -8.88
CA GLY A 24 -11.55 24.15 -9.45
C GLY A 24 -10.35 23.21 -9.29
N SER A 25 -10.26 22.21 -10.18
CA SER A 25 -9.15 21.26 -10.22
C SER A 25 -8.28 21.51 -11.43
N GLU A 26 -6.99 21.70 -11.20
CA GLU A 26 -5.97 21.73 -12.26
C GLU A 26 -5.30 20.36 -12.41
N PHE A 27 -5.04 19.97 -13.66
CA PHE A 27 -4.46 18.67 -13.97
C PHE A 27 -3.12 18.81 -14.69
N GLU A 28 -2.10 18.19 -14.13
CA GLU A 28 -0.79 18.01 -14.76
C GLU A 28 -0.62 16.53 -15.13
N ARG A 29 -0.11 16.23 -16.33
CA ARG A 29 0.07 14.85 -16.78
C ARG A 29 1.29 14.70 -17.66
N GLY A 30 1.92 13.53 -17.60
CA GLY A 30 3.09 13.21 -18.41
C GLY A 30 3.53 11.77 -18.22
N CYS A 31 4.78 11.48 -18.59
CA CYS A 31 5.36 10.17 -18.35
C CYS A 31 6.73 10.31 -17.71
N ILE A 32 7.06 9.31 -16.92
CA ILE A 32 8.26 9.22 -16.11
C ILE A 32 9.01 7.97 -16.59
N THR A 33 10.33 8.11 -16.71
CA THR A 33 11.25 6.99 -16.91
C THR A 33 11.94 6.75 -15.58
N ASN A 34 11.92 5.53 -15.06
CA ASN A 34 12.69 5.22 -13.86
C ASN A 34 13.96 4.48 -14.27
N ASN A 35 15.10 4.91 -13.73
CA ASN A 35 16.28 4.08 -13.81
C ASN A 35 16.30 3.14 -12.60
N GLU A 36 15.67 1.96 -12.74
CA GLU A 36 15.58 0.94 -11.69
C GLU A 36 16.95 0.44 -11.21
N GLU A 37 18.01 0.57 -12.02
CA GLU A 37 19.39 0.21 -11.61
C GLU A 37 19.95 1.18 -10.58
N LEU A 38 19.59 2.47 -10.67
CA LEU A 38 20.07 3.51 -9.76
C LEU A 38 19.15 3.69 -8.55
N TYR A 39 17.83 3.59 -8.76
CA TYR A 39 16.82 3.84 -7.72
C TYR A 39 15.67 2.84 -7.81
N PRO A 40 15.87 1.62 -7.26
CA PRO A 40 14.82 0.61 -7.26
C PRO A 40 13.63 1.08 -6.42
N ASN A 41 12.41 0.88 -6.93
CA ASN A 41 11.15 1.23 -6.26
C ASN A 41 10.97 2.72 -5.93
N LEU A 42 11.66 3.63 -6.63
CA LEU A 42 11.50 5.07 -6.44
C LEU A 42 10.05 5.52 -6.68
N PHE A 43 9.40 4.93 -7.69
CA PHE A 43 8.01 5.23 -8.02
C PHE A 43 7.10 4.10 -7.59
N LYS A 44 6.08 4.44 -6.81
CA LYS A 44 5.01 3.53 -6.43
C LYS A 44 3.83 3.72 -7.38
N ILE A 45 3.51 2.67 -8.13
CA ILE A 45 2.27 2.60 -8.91
C ILE A 45 1.09 2.64 -7.95
N GLY A 46 0.08 3.43 -8.27
CA GLY A 46 -1.09 3.60 -7.42
C GLY A 46 -1.55 5.04 -7.30
N TYR A 47 -2.54 5.21 -6.43
CA TYR A 47 -3.02 6.50 -5.95
C TYR A 47 -2.31 6.88 -4.65
N PHE A 48 -1.85 8.13 -4.53
CA PHE A 48 -1.34 8.67 -3.27
C PHE A 48 -1.48 10.19 -3.23
N GLU A 49 -1.57 10.76 -2.03
CA GLU A 49 -1.56 12.21 -1.81
C GLU A 49 -0.16 12.66 -1.39
N HIS A 50 0.36 13.73 -2.01
CA HIS A 50 1.62 14.33 -1.62
C HIS A 50 1.56 15.86 -1.74
N SER A 51 1.94 16.56 -0.67
CA SER A 51 1.96 18.03 -0.62
C SER A 51 0.62 18.69 -1.02
N GLY A 52 -0.51 18.12 -0.58
CA GLY A 52 -1.85 18.63 -0.87
C GLY A 52 -2.31 18.44 -2.33
N LYS A 53 -1.65 17.53 -3.06
CA LYS A 53 -1.96 17.18 -4.44
C LYS A 53 -2.18 15.68 -4.54
N ASP A 54 -3.19 15.30 -5.31
CA ASP A 54 -3.48 13.88 -5.56
C ASP A 54 -2.63 13.43 -6.75
N HIS A 55 -2.02 12.26 -6.62
CA HIS A 55 -1.13 11.68 -7.62
C HIS A 55 -1.62 10.29 -8.00
N ILE A 56 -1.61 10.02 -9.30
CA ILE A 56 -1.83 8.67 -9.84
C ILE A 56 -0.65 8.34 -10.75
N ILE A 57 0.00 7.21 -10.48
CA ILE A 57 1.04 6.63 -11.34
C ILE A 57 0.52 5.27 -11.83
N CYS A 58 0.56 5.04 -13.13
CA CYS A 58 0.02 3.84 -13.77
C CYS A 58 0.92 3.34 -14.91
N LEU A 59 0.88 2.03 -15.18
CA LEU A 59 1.72 1.34 -16.18
C LEU A 59 1.08 1.28 -17.57
N SER A 60 -0.25 1.31 -17.65
CA SER A 60 -0.96 1.06 -18.90
C SER A 60 -0.76 2.20 -19.89
N ASN A 61 -0.67 1.87 -21.18
CA ASN A 61 -0.52 2.86 -22.23
C ASN A 61 -1.63 3.91 -22.18
N ARG A 62 -1.23 5.19 -22.01
CA ARG A 62 -2.15 6.35 -21.96
C ARG A 62 -3.20 6.27 -20.83
N CYS A 63 -2.94 5.55 -19.74
CA CYS A 63 -3.85 5.51 -18.58
C CYS A 63 -4.07 6.89 -17.94
N ASN A 64 -3.17 7.85 -18.16
CA ASN A 64 -3.30 9.24 -17.69
C ASN A 64 -4.05 10.17 -18.68
N LYS A 65 -4.91 9.62 -19.55
CA LYS A 65 -5.70 10.41 -20.50
C LYS A 65 -6.64 11.39 -19.78
N ASP A 66 -7.25 10.97 -18.69
CA ASP A 66 -8.09 11.77 -17.81
C ASP A 66 -8.07 11.15 -16.41
N TRP A 67 -8.61 11.89 -15.43
CA TRP A 67 -8.55 11.47 -14.03
C TRP A 67 -9.30 10.15 -13.78
N GLU A 68 -10.48 10.01 -14.37
CA GLU A 68 -11.34 8.84 -14.19
C GLU A 68 -10.69 7.57 -14.76
N GLU A 69 -10.08 7.67 -15.95
CA GLU A 69 -9.33 6.57 -16.55
C GLU A 69 -8.09 6.19 -15.72
N ALA A 70 -7.38 7.19 -15.21
CA ALA A 70 -6.21 6.96 -14.38
C ALA A 70 -6.59 6.26 -13.08
N GLU A 71 -7.66 6.70 -12.44
CA GLU A 71 -8.19 6.09 -11.22
C GLU A 71 -8.56 4.63 -11.47
N LYS A 72 -9.34 4.33 -12.52
CA LYS A 72 -9.68 2.96 -12.93
C LYS A 72 -8.45 2.08 -13.18
N SER A 73 -7.37 2.65 -13.69
CA SER A 73 -6.15 1.90 -13.97
C SER A 73 -5.37 1.48 -12.71
N VAL A 74 -5.59 2.17 -11.59
CA VAL A 74 -4.92 1.93 -10.31
C VAL A 74 -5.84 1.40 -9.21
N ILE A 75 -7.16 1.36 -9.44
CA ILE A 75 -8.08 0.66 -8.55
C ILE A 75 -7.61 -0.79 -8.48
N ILE A 76 -6.94 -1.09 -7.37
CA ILE A 76 -6.72 -2.44 -6.89
C ILE A 76 -8.15 -2.97 -6.71
N LYS A 77 -8.60 -3.86 -7.60
CA LYS A 77 -9.73 -4.71 -7.27
C LYS A 77 -9.38 -5.31 -5.92
N GLU A 78 -10.11 -4.92 -4.87
CA GLU A 78 -10.02 -5.63 -3.60
C GLU A 78 -10.05 -7.12 -3.95
N PRO A 79 -9.10 -7.93 -3.47
CA PRO A 79 -9.26 -9.36 -3.60
C PRO A 79 -10.59 -9.65 -2.90
N ALA A 80 -11.62 -9.91 -3.71
CA ALA A 80 -12.93 -10.27 -3.20
C ALA A 80 -12.67 -11.49 -2.32
N CYS A 81 -12.80 -11.32 -1.01
CA CYS A 81 -12.75 -12.44 -0.09
C CYS A 81 -13.80 -13.43 -0.60
N ALA A 82 -13.36 -14.56 -1.15
CA ALA A 82 -14.24 -15.61 -1.62
C ALA A 82 -15.13 -15.98 -0.43
N THR A 83 -16.42 -15.62 -0.52
CA THR A 83 -17.42 -16.04 0.45
C THR A 83 -17.60 -17.54 0.25
N THR A 84 -16.73 -18.30 0.90
CA THR A 84 -16.83 -19.76 0.95
C THR A 84 -17.82 -20.07 2.09
N PRO A 85 -18.84 -20.93 1.86
CA PRO A 85 -19.72 -21.35 2.94
C PRO A 85 -18.90 -22.02 4.04
N SER A 86 -19.13 -21.54 5.26
CA SER A 86 -18.49 -21.96 6.51
C SER A 86 -18.52 -23.48 6.72
N PRO A 87 -17.37 -24.14 6.92
CA PRO A 87 -17.29 -25.26 7.82
C PRO A 87 -17.04 -24.72 9.24
N THR A 88 -17.98 -24.99 10.15
CA THR A 88 -17.82 -24.74 11.59
C THR A 88 -16.47 -25.28 12.07
N THR A 89 -15.51 -24.38 12.26
CA THR A 89 -14.26 -24.66 12.95
C THR A 89 -14.06 -23.56 13.97
N THR A 90 -14.01 -23.99 15.24
CA THR A 90 -13.81 -23.18 16.43
C THR A 90 -12.66 -22.20 16.21
N THR A 91 -13.01 -20.95 15.90
CA THR A 91 -12.04 -19.90 15.61
C THR A 91 -11.54 -19.37 16.95
N THR A 92 -10.43 -19.92 17.43
CA THR A 92 -9.66 -19.26 18.49
C THR A 92 -9.06 -18.00 17.90
N ASN A 93 -9.54 -16.84 18.36
CA ASN A 93 -9.08 -15.53 17.93
C ASN A 93 -7.54 -15.48 17.97
N PRO A 94 -6.83 -15.08 16.90
CA PRO A 94 -5.37 -14.99 16.86
C PRO A 94 -4.80 -14.16 18.02
N SER A 95 -5.54 -13.16 18.49
CA SER A 95 -5.17 -12.37 19.66
C SER A 95 -5.14 -13.18 20.95
N GLU A 96 -6.03 -14.16 21.12
CA GLU A 96 -6.06 -15.02 22.30
C GLU A 96 -4.91 -16.03 22.28
N ILE A 97 -4.53 -16.55 21.10
CA ILE A 97 -3.33 -17.40 20.94
C ILE A 97 -2.06 -16.63 21.32
N ILE A 98 -1.93 -15.39 20.84
CA ILE A 98 -0.78 -14.53 21.15
C ILE A 98 -0.75 -14.20 22.65
N LYS A 99 -1.88 -13.85 23.26
CA LYS A 99 -1.97 -13.59 24.70
C LYS A 99 -1.59 -14.83 25.52
N ASP A 100 -2.06 -16.02 25.13
CA ASP A 100 -1.77 -17.25 25.86
C ASP A 100 -0.28 -17.64 25.74
N TYR A 101 0.34 -17.39 24.57
CA TYR A 101 1.79 -17.56 24.40
C TYR A 101 2.59 -16.66 25.35
N PHE A 102 2.27 -15.36 25.39
CA PHE A 102 2.95 -14.44 26.31
C PHE A 102 2.72 -14.79 27.77
N ARG A 103 1.49 -15.18 28.14
CA ARG A 103 1.16 -15.59 29.52
C ARG A 103 1.95 -16.83 29.95
N ARG A 104 2.04 -17.85 29.11
CA ARG A 104 2.84 -19.06 29.41
C ARG A 104 4.33 -18.77 29.52
N ARG A 105 4.86 -17.96 28.59
CA ARG A 105 6.28 -17.58 28.60
C ARG A 105 6.64 -16.74 29.82
N TRP A 106 5.78 -15.80 30.22
CA TRP A 106 5.96 -14.99 31.42
C TRP A 106 5.95 -15.86 32.68
N ASN A 107 4.96 -16.74 32.83
CA ASN A 107 4.90 -17.65 33.98
C ASN A 107 6.15 -18.55 34.06
N SER A 108 6.63 -19.08 32.94
CA SER A 108 7.86 -19.89 32.93
C SER A 108 9.09 -19.10 33.41
N LEU A 109 9.19 -17.82 33.07
CA LEU A 109 10.31 -16.97 33.49
C LEU A 109 10.22 -16.62 34.98
N VAL A 110 9.01 -16.30 35.45
CA VAL A 110 8.76 -15.97 36.87
C VAL A 110 8.98 -17.17 37.78
N TYR A 111 8.47 -18.35 37.41
CA TYR A 111 8.67 -19.58 38.21
C TYR A 111 10.09 -20.15 38.08
N GLY A 112 10.80 -19.87 36.98
CA GLY A 112 12.22 -20.19 36.83
C GLY A 112 13.10 -19.40 37.80
N TRP A 113 12.81 -18.11 37.99
CA TRP A 113 13.53 -17.25 38.94
C TRP A 113 13.27 -17.59 40.41
N THR A 114 12.06 -18.06 40.77
CA THR A 114 11.75 -18.44 42.17
C THR A 114 12.39 -19.76 42.60
N ASN A 115 12.85 -20.59 41.67
CA ASN A 115 13.51 -21.87 41.99
C ASN A 115 15.03 -21.75 42.07
N GLU A 116 15.64 -20.69 41.52
CA GLU A 116 17.10 -20.46 41.60
C GLU A 116 17.53 -19.78 42.92
N PHE A 117 16.60 -19.17 43.66
CA PHE A 117 16.89 -18.50 44.95
C PHE A 117 16.53 -19.32 46.20
N ASN A 118 15.95 -20.52 46.07
CA ASN A 118 15.59 -21.38 47.20
C ASN A 118 16.57 -22.54 47.47
N ASP A 119 17.66 -22.67 46.70
CA ASP A 119 18.76 -23.63 46.96
C ASP A 119 19.98 -22.99 47.67
N VAL A 120 19.84 -21.77 48.18
CA VAL A 120 20.81 -21.13 49.09
C VAL A 120 20.09 -20.47 50.26
N MET A 121 19.53 -21.29 51.15
CA MET A 121 19.38 -21.02 52.59
C MET A 121 19.26 -22.33 53.37
#